data_AF-A0A6G6AQG0-F1
#
_entry.id   AF-A0A6G6AQG0-F1
#
_cell.length_a   1.000
_cell.length_b   1.000
_cell.length_c   1.000
_cell.angle_alpha   90.00
_cell.angle_beta   90.00
_cell.angle_gamma   90.00
#
_symmetry.space_group_name_H-M   'P 1'
#
loop_
_entity.id
_entity.type
_entity.pdbx_description
1 polymer ?
#
loop_
_entity_poly.entity_id
_entity_poly.type
_entity_poly.pdbx_seq_one_letter_code
_entity_poly.pdbx_strand_id
1 'polypeptide(L)'
;MGSVDTNHAERDKHIRSASFLNATKFPEATFVSKEVKKNGEGLDITGDLTLNGVMHPVTLDAKLIGKGDDPWGGKRAGFEATGNIHLKDFNITTDLGPASQDVELIISVEGIQQ
;
A
#
# COMPACT_ATOMS: atom_id res chain seq x y z
N MET A 1 4.60 -0.75 -10.56
CA MET A 1 3.30 -0.33 -11.14
C MET A 1 2.82 -1.24 -12.27
N GLY A 2 3.70 -1.80 -13.10
CA GLY A 2 3.28 -2.75 -14.17
C GLY A 2 2.59 -4.04 -13.69
N SER A 3 2.66 -4.34 -12.40
CA SER A 3 2.10 -5.53 -11.75
C SER A 3 0.65 -5.39 -11.27
N VAL A 4 -0.02 -4.24 -11.52
CA VAL A 4 -1.43 -4.08 -11.12
C VAL A 4 -2.32 -5.09 -11.86
N ASP A 5 -3.18 -5.75 -11.09
CA ASP A 5 -4.09 -6.80 -11.53
C ASP A 5 -5.43 -6.66 -10.79
N THR A 6 -6.49 -6.47 -11.54
CA THR A 6 -7.88 -6.44 -11.06
C THR A 6 -8.69 -7.58 -11.66
N ASN A 7 -8.03 -8.61 -12.19
CA ASN A 7 -8.62 -9.72 -12.91
C ASN A 7 -9.41 -9.28 -14.17
N HIS A 8 -8.98 -8.20 -14.84
CA HIS A 8 -9.62 -7.70 -16.06
C HIS A 8 -8.66 -6.90 -16.94
N ALA A 9 -8.17 -7.52 -18.03
CA ALA A 9 -7.08 -7.00 -18.86
C ALA A 9 -7.26 -5.54 -19.34
N GLU A 10 -8.42 -5.18 -19.89
CA GLU A 10 -8.65 -3.80 -20.38
C GLU A 10 -8.72 -2.77 -19.23
N ARG A 11 -9.15 -3.21 -18.04
CA ARG A 11 -9.20 -2.33 -16.86
C ARG A 11 -7.79 -2.12 -16.31
N ASP A 12 -6.99 -3.17 -16.25
CA ASP A 12 -5.60 -3.07 -15.82
C ASP A 12 -4.77 -2.21 -16.78
N LYS A 13 -5.03 -2.34 -18.08
CA LYS A 13 -4.45 -1.45 -19.10
C LYS A 13 -4.85 0.01 -18.86
N HIS A 14 -6.10 0.28 -18.52
CA HIS A 14 -6.57 1.63 -18.21
C HIS A 14 -5.97 2.17 -16.91
N ILE A 15 -5.91 1.37 -15.84
CA ILE A 15 -5.30 1.75 -14.55
C ILE A 15 -3.80 2.07 -14.69
N ARG A 16 -3.08 1.38 -15.59
CA ARG A 16 -1.66 1.70 -15.85
C ARG A 16 -1.46 2.98 -16.66
N SER A 17 -2.50 3.48 -17.33
CA SER A 17 -2.40 4.65 -18.21
C SER A 17 -2.20 5.96 -17.43
N ALA A 18 -1.94 7.05 -18.16
CA ALA A 18 -1.78 8.39 -17.59
C ALA A 18 -3.04 8.94 -16.90
N SER A 19 -4.21 8.33 -17.13
CA SER A 19 -5.46 8.68 -16.43
C SER A 19 -5.46 8.23 -14.95
N PHE A 20 -4.57 7.29 -14.57
CA PHE A 20 -4.46 6.74 -13.22
C PHE A 20 -3.00 6.68 -12.77
N LEU A 21 -2.38 5.49 -12.77
CA LEU A 21 -1.06 5.29 -12.15
C LEU A 21 0.10 5.84 -12.98
N ASN A 22 -0.13 6.14 -14.27
CA ASN A 22 0.88 6.62 -15.20
C ASN A 22 2.17 5.78 -15.15
N ALA A 23 1.99 4.46 -15.25
CA ALA A 23 3.05 3.48 -14.98
C ALA A 23 4.25 3.60 -15.93
N THR A 24 4.06 4.18 -17.12
CA THR A 24 5.16 4.46 -18.06
C THR A 24 6.11 5.53 -17.53
N LYS A 25 5.60 6.57 -16.85
CA LYS A 25 6.39 7.67 -16.29
C LYS A 25 6.85 7.37 -14.86
N PHE A 26 6.00 6.70 -14.09
CA PHE A 26 6.24 6.35 -12.69
C PHE A 26 6.12 4.83 -12.53
N PRO A 27 7.19 4.06 -12.81
CA PRO A 27 7.12 2.60 -12.83
C PRO A 27 6.99 1.99 -11.43
N GLU A 28 7.26 2.74 -10.37
CA GLU A 28 7.32 2.28 -8.98
C GLU A 28 6.48 3.16 -8.05
N ALA A 29 5.97 2.55 -7.00
CA ALA A 29 5.47 3.25 -5.82
C ALA A 29 6.28 2.80 -4.62
N THR A 30 6.55 3.71 -3.69
CA THR A 30 7.41 3.45 -2.53
C THR A 30 6.75 3.96 -1.27
N PHE A 31 6.82 3.17 -0.20
CA PHE A 31 6.43 3.62 1.14
C PHE A 31 7.65 3.59 2.06
N VAL A 32 7.91 4.70 2.75
CA VAL A 32 9.01 4.80 3.72
C VAL A 32 8.43 5.26 5.06
N SER A 33 8.47 4.38 6.06
CA SER A 33 8.02 4.72 7.42
C SER A 33 8.86 5.82 8.03
N LYS A 34 8.21 6.78 8.69
CA LYS A 34 8.85 7.85 9.47
C LYS A 34 8.66 7.67 10.96
N GLU A 35 7.52 7.14 11.37
CA GLU A 35 7.15 6.98 12.76
C GLU A 35 6.31 5.71 12.94
N VAL A 36 6.57 5.00 14.03
CA VAL A 36 5.76 3.87 14.47
C VAL A 36 5.34 4.12 15.90
N LYS A 37 4.03 4.16 16.15
CA LYS A 37 3.46 4.32 17.49
C LYS A 37 2.69 3.06 17.86
N LYS A 38 2.84 2.63 19.11
CA LYS A 38 1.97 1.58 19.66
C LYS A 38 0.59 2.14 19.93
N ASN A 39 -0.44 1.47 19.43
CA ASN A 39 -1.84 1.82 19.62
C ASN A 39 -2.60 0.61 20.17
N GLY A 40 -2.66 0.48 21.51
CA GLY A 40 -3.22 -0.70 22.17
C GLY A 40 -2.44 -1.98 21.81
N GLU A 41 -3.12 -2.90 21.13
CA GLU A 41 -2.53 -4.14 20.59
C GLU A 41 -1.99 -3.99 19.15
N GLY A 42 -2.27 -2.87 18.49
CA GLY A 42 -1.81 -2.53 17.15
C GLY A 42 -0.67 -1.52 17.12
N LEU A 43 -0.34 -1.07 15.92
CA LEU A 43 0.71 -0.14 15.57
C LEU A 43 0.17 0.87 14.55
N ASP A 44 0.29 2.15 14.84
CA ASP A 44 0.10 3.20 13.84
C ASP A 44 1.45 3.45 13.15
N ILE A 45 1.56 3.12 11.87
CA ILE A 45 2.76 3.29 11.05
C ILE A 45 2.54 4.47 10.10
N THR A 46 3.12 5.62 10.43
CA THR A 46 3.07 6.81 9.56
C THR A 46 4.31 6.86 8.69
N GLY A 47 4.13 7.03 7.38
CA GLY A 47 5.22 7.10 6.41
C GLY A 47 4.85 7.90 5.17
N ASP A 48 5.87 8.16 4.34
CA ASP A 48 5.66 8.80 3.04
C ASP A 48 5.35 7.74 1.99
N LEU A 49 4.16 7.81 1.39
CA LEU A 49 3.84 7.09 0.17
C LEU A 49 4.17 7.98 -1.02
N THR A 50 5.00 7.48 -1.93
CA THR A 50 5.19 8.07 -3.26
C THR A 50 4.44 7.25 -4.29
N LEU A 51 3.46 7.87 -4.95
CA LEU A 51 2.62 7.24 -5.96
C LEU A 51 2.30 8.28 -7.06
N ASN A 52 2.38 7.86 -8.34
CA ASN A 52 2.15 8.73 -9.50
C ASN A 52 2.97 10.05 -9.46
N GLY A 53 4.22 9.94 -8.96
CA GLY A 53 5.14 11.07 -8.86
C GLY A 53 4.86 12.07 -7.73
N VAL A 54 3.85 11.81 -6.89
CA VAL A 54 3.52 12.64 -5.73
C VAL A 54 3.86 11.90 -4.45
N MET A 55 4.46 12.61 -3.50
CA MET A 55 4.73 12.11 -2.16
C MET A 55 3.68 12.68 -1.20
N HIS A 56 3.02 11.80 -0.44
CA HIS A 56 2.03 12.19 0.55
C HIS A 56 2.17 11.31 1.81
N PRO A 57 2.05 11.88 3.03
CA PRO A 57 2.02 11.08 4.24
C PRO A 57 0.77 10.20 4.30
N VAL A 58 0.96 8.94 4.69
CA VAL A 58 -0.10 7.94 4.90
C VAL A 58 0.17 7.23 6.23
N THR A 59 -0.88 6.98 7.00
CA THR A 59 -0.82 6.15 8.22
C THR A 59 -1.49 4.81 7.95
N LEU A 60 -0.79 3.73 8.30
CA LEU A 60 -1.30 2.37 8.27
C LEU A 60 -1.59 1.91 9.70
N ASP A 61 -2.76 1.33 9.94
CA ASP A 61 -3.09 0.61 11.17
C ASP A 61 -2.64 -0.85 10.99
N ALA A 62 -1.62 -1.26 11.74
CA ALA A 62 -0.99 -2.56 11.62
C ALA A 62 -1.12 -3.39 12.89
N LYS A 63 -1.23 -4.72 12.72
CA LYS A 63 -1.34 -5.67 13.83
C LYS A 63 -0.40 -6.85 13.62
N LEU A 64 0.24 -7.28 14.70
CA LEU A 64 1.00 -8.53 14.72
C LEU A 64 0.01 -9.70 14.69
N ILE A 65 0.11 -10.56 13.66
CA ILE A 65 -0.65 -11.80 13.57
C ILE A 65 0.01 -12.89 14.40
N GLY A 66 1.34 -12.99 14.32
CA GLY A 66 2.11 -14.01 15.03
C GLY A 66 3.60 -13.91 14.74
N LYS A 67 4.39 -14.58 15.58
CA LYS A 67 5.84 -14.73 15.40
C LYS A 67 6.34 -16.01 16.04
N GLY A 68 7.40 -16.60 15.51
CA GLY A 68 7.97 -17.85 16.04
C GLY A 68 9.05 -18.44 15.15
N ASP A 69 9.52 -19.63 15.54
CA ASP A 69 10.43 -20.44 14.74
C ASP A 69 9.69 -21.00 13.51
N ASP A 70 10.38 -21.08 12.38
CA ASP A 70 9.84 -21.65 11.15
C ASP A 70 10.31 -23.11 10.92
N PRO A 71 9.65 -23.87 10.02
CA PRO A 71 10.00 -25.27 9.75
C PRO A 71 11.39 -25.50 9.15
N TRP A 72 12.13 -24.44 8.80
CA TRP A 72 13.42 -24.49 8.11
C TRP A 72 14.57 -23.96 8.98
N GLY A 73 14.33 -23.77 10.28
CA GLY A 73 15.35 -23.32 11.24
C GLY A 73 15.54 -21.81 11.29
N GLY A 74 14.67 -21.03 10.65
CA GLY A 74 14.61 -19.57 10.74
C GLY A 74 13.58 -19.08 11.77
N LYS A 75 13.37 -17.75 11.81
CA LYS A 75 12.32 -17.10 12.59
C LYS A 75 11.49 -16.18 11.71
N ARG A 76 10.18 -16.12 11.96
CA ARG A 76 9.23 -15.33 11.20
C ARG A 76 8.37 -14.43 12.08
N ALA A 77 7.91 -13.32 11.52
CA ALA A 77 6.89 -12.46 12.09
C ALA A 77 5.91 -11.98 11.01
N GLY A 78 4.62 -12.23 11.21
CA GLY A 78 3.55 -11.86 10.29
C GLY A 78 2.76 -10.65 10.79
N PHE A 79 2.42 -9.75 9.89
CA PHE A 79 1.62 -8.56 10.16
C PHE A 79 0.51 -8.41 9.12
N GLU A 80 -0.63 -7.89 9.57
CA GLU A 80 -1.65 -7.30 8.70
C GLU A 80 -1.64 -5.78 8.88
N ALA A 81 -2.01 -5.04 7.85
CA ALA A 81 -2.22 -3.61 7.95
C ALA A 81 -3.32 -3.12 7.02
N THR A 82 -4.05 -2.10 7.46
CA THR A 82 -5.02 -1.37 6.65
C THR A 82 -4.67 0.11 6.56
N GLY A 83 -5.16 0.76 5.51
CA GLY A 83 -5.03 2.20 5.32
C GLY A 83 -6.00 2.68 4.27
N ASN A 84 -6.12 3.99 4.12
CA ASN A 84 -6.88 4.59 3.03
C ASN A 84 -6.05 5.67 2.35
N ILE A 85 -6.18 5.77 1.04
CA ILE A 85 -5.61 6.86 0.26
C ILE A 85 -6.70 7.58 -0.52
N HIS A 86 -6.62 8.90 -0.56
CA HIS A 86 -7.47 9.71 -1.42
C HIS A 86 -6.82 9.84 -2.79
N LEU A 87 -7.55 9.51 -3.88
CA LEU A 87 -6.96 9.45 -5.22
C LEU A 87 -6.36 10.79 -5.67
N LYS A 88 -7.02 11.90 -5.33
CA LYS A 88 -6.59 13.24 -5.75
C LYS A 88 -5.32 13.71 -5.07
N ASP A 89 -4.99 13.19 -3.88
CA ASP A 89 -3.74 13.50 -3.18
C ASP A 89 -2.51 13.04 -4.00
N PHE A 90 -2.70 12.06 -4.90
CA PHE A 90 -1.67 11.49 -5.76
C PHE A 90 -1.83 11.87 -7.23
N ASN A 91 -2.49 13.00 -7.54
CA ASN A 91 -2.77 13.43 -8.92
C ASN A 91 -3.54 12.42 -9.78
N ILE A 92 -4.29 11.50 -9.16
CA ILE A 92 -5.22 10.61 -9.87
C ILE A 92 -6.58 11.31 -9.91
N THR A 93 -6.81 12.07 -10.99
CA THR A 93 -7.94 13.01 -11.10
C THR A 93 -9.13 12.47 -11.89
N THR A 94 -9.01 11.29 -12.51
CA THR A 94 -10.14 10.62 -13.17
C THR A 94 -11.26 10.38 -12.16
N ASP A 95 -12.42 10.97 -12.40
CA ASP A 95 -13.55 10.87 -11.49
C ASP A 95 -14.27 9.53 -11.67
N LEU A 96 -14.38 8.77 -10.59
CA LEU A 96 -15.09 7.49 -10.50
C LEU A 96 -16.47 7.64 -9.84
N GLY A 97 -16.85 8.87 -9.50
CA GLY A 97 -18.10 9.19 -8.79
C GLY A 97 -17.86 9.43 -7.29
N PRO A 98 -18.86 10.03 -6.61
CA PRO A 98 -18.68 10.57 -5.25
C PRO A 98 -18.38 9.50 -4.19
N ALA A 99 -18.73 8.24 -4.43
CA ALA A 99 -18.48 7.13 -3.51
C ALA A 99 -17.12 6.44 -3.70
N SER A 100 -16.31 6.87 -4.69
CA SER A 100 -15.08 6.18 -5.11
C SER A 100 -13.89 7.13 -5.17
N GLN A 101 -13.82 8.05 -4.21
CA GLN A 101 -12.71 9.00 -4.10
C GLN A 101 -11.51 8.42 -3.34
N ASP A 102 -11.76 7.41 -2.50
CA ASP A 102 -10.75 6.75 -1.67
C ASP A 102 -10.51 5.30 -2.12
N VAL A 103 -9.30 4.80 -1.86
CA VAL A 103 -8.92 3.41 -2.05
C VAL A 103 -8.44 2.85 -0.71
N GLU A 104 -9.04 1.75 -0.29
CA GLU A 104 -8.60 0.97 0.86
C GLU A 104 -7.34 0.18 0.49
N LEU A 105 -6.33 0.27 1.34
CA LEU A 105 -5.14 -0.54 1.31
C LEU A 105 -5.33 -1.71 2.26
N ILE A 106 -5.18 -2.94 1.75
CA ILE A 106 -5.22 -4.17 2.54
C ILE A 106 -3.88 -4.86 2.34
N ILE A 107 -3.10 -4.99 3.41
CA ILE A 107 -1.71 -5.45 3.36
C ILE A 107 -1.55 -6.63 4.32
N SER A 108 -0.83 -7.66 3.87
CA SER A 108 -0.34 -8.74 4.72
C SER A 108 1.10 -9.06 4.34
N VAL A 109 1.98 -9.13 5.33
CA VAL A 109 3.42 -9.38 5.14
C VAL A 109 3.92 -10.38 6.16
N GLU A 110 4.89 -11.20 5.75
CA GLU A 110 5.64 -12.09 6.64
C GLU A 110 7.13 -11.83 6.46
N GLY A 111 7.78 -11.37 7.53
CA GLY A 111 9.22 -11.12 7.56
C GLY A 111 9.98 -12.34 8.04
N ILE A 112 11.13 -12.60 7.42
CA ILE A 112 12.12 -13.59 7.88
C ILE A 112 13.24 -12.83 8.61
N GLN A 113 13.55 -13.25 9.84
CA GLN A 113 14.61 -12.64 10.63
C GLN A 113 15.96 -12.77 9.92
N GLN A 114 16.69 -11.65 9.82
CA GLN A 114 18.05 -11.57 9.24
C GLN A 114 19.13 -11.91 10.27
#